data_AF-A0A8B6HKN1-F1
#
_entry.id   AF-A0A8B6HKN1-F1
#
_cell.length_a   1.000
_cell.length_b   1.000
_cell.length_c   1.000
_cell.angle_alpha   90.00
_cell.angle_beta   90.00
_cell.angle_gamma   90.00
#
_symmetry.space_group_name_H-M   'P 1'
#
loop_
_entity.id
_entity.type
_entity.pdbx_description
1 polymer ?
#
loop_
_entity_poly.entity_id
_entity_poly.type
_entity_poly.pdbx_seq_one_letter_code
_entity_poly.pdbx_strand_id
1 'polypeptide(L)'
;MGVTCALIKLLLNFFFVNKQISSFTDRIRENKNRIIQDIQICQILDHMMTHLVISADDRLDIENYPRHADQNKALLDIVIKRREPAYSVFVDGLRNYGYEEIANDLECVTHDISPSPTLVSAENEGLSDWNVPLYKVRLQKNYLKVITDIQHESIVDHLISREVVSVDDREKIESGKTTQEKNRILMDMLLRKNERGFKEFLKALRKDSIYADLAEQIEKTEVTSTDMATLHKCNFFEKENFTQQSKYSLHQ
;
A
#
# COMPACT_ATOMS: atom_id res chain seq x y z
N MET A 1 -23.70 -31.58 -24.24
CA MET A 1 -24.44 -30.51 -23.51
C MET A 1 -23.61 -29.75 -22.46
N GLY A 2 -22.40 -30.17 -22.08
CA GLY A 2 -21.63 -29.46 -21.03
C GLY A 2 -20.87 -28.19 -21.47
N VAL A 3 -20.47 -28.09 -22.75
CA VAL A 3 -19.58 -27.03 -23.24
C VAL A 3 -20.27 -25.66 -23.35
N THR A 4 -21.57 -25.64 -23.69
CA THR A 4 -22.35 -24.41 -23.85
C THR A 4 -22.63 -23.70 -22.52
N CYS A 5 -22.83 -24.44 -21.43
CA CYS A 5 -23.07 -23.84 -20.12
C CYS A 5 -21.80 -23.21 -19.51
N ALA A 6 -20.64 -23.83 -19.74
CA ALA A 6 -19.35 -23.28 -19.35
C ALA A 6 -19.02 -21.99 -20.11
N LEU A 7 -19.28 -21.95 -21.43
CA LEU A 7 -19.06 -20.75 -22.25
C LEU A 7 -19.97 -19.58 -21.85
N ILE A 8 -21.24 -19.85 -21.55
CA ILE A 8 -22.20 -18.82 -21.12
C ILE A 8 -21.80 -18.26 -19.74
N LYS A 9 -21.36 -19.10 -18.79
CA LYS A 9 -20.82 -18.63 -17.51
C LYS A 9 -19.57 -17.76 -17.68
N LEU A 10 -18.66 -18.16 -18.57
CA LEU A 10 -17.45 -17.37 -18.89
C LEU A 10 -17.79 -16.03 -19.52
N LEU A 11 -18.74 -15.99 -20.46
CA LEU A 11 -19.18 -14.75 -21.10
C LEU A 11 -19.92 -13.82 -20.12
N LEU A 12 -20.78 -14.35 -19.26
CA LEU A 12 -21.46 -13.56 -18.23
C LEU A 12 -20.49 -13.00 -17.21
N ASN A 13 -19.52 -13.79 -16.74
CA ASN A 13 -18.46 -13.30 -15.84
C ASN A 13 -17.60 -12.23 -16.54
N PHE A 14 -17.25 -12.42 -17.82
CA PHE A 14 -16.48 -11.44 -18.58
C PHE A 14 -17.25 -10.12 -18.78
N PHE A 15 -18.53 -10.18 -19.12
CA PHE A 15 -19.37 -8.98 -19.24
C PHE A 15 -19.58 -8.29 -17.90
N PHE A 16 -19.77 -9.05 -16.82
CA PHE A 16 -19.99 -8.50 -15.49
C PHE A 16 -18.73 -7.82 -14.92
N VAL A 17 -17.57 -8.46 -15.04
CA VAL A 17 -16.27 -7.91 -14.64
C VAL A 17 -15.94 -6.65 -15.46
N ASN A 18 -16.22 -6.63 -16.76
CA ASN A 18 -16.02 -5.43 -17.59
C ASN A 18 -16.97 -4.29 -17.22
N LYS A 19 -18.22 -4.59 -16.84
CA LYS A 19 -19.18 -3.57 -16.39
C LYS A 19 -18.77 -2.95 -15.04
N GLN A 20 -18.22 -3.74 -14.12
CA GLN A 20 -17.68 -3.22 -12.85
C GLN A 20 -16.39 -2.41 -13.04
N ILE A 21 -15.49 -2.82 -13.94
CA ILE A 21 -14.24 -2.07 -14.22
C ILE A 21 -14.54 -0.70 -14.85
N SER A 22 -15.56 -0.61 -15.70
CA SER A 22 -16.06 0.67 -16.21
C SER A 22 -16.53 1.56 -15.07
N SER A 23 -17.29 1.03 -14.11
CA SER A 23 -18.01 1.88 -13.15
C SER A 23 -17.11 2.66 -12.18
N PHE A 24 -16.02 2.09 -11.66
CA PHE A 24 -15.16 2.82 -10.71
C PHE A 24 -14.21 3.80 -11.39
N THR A 25 -13.68 3.45 -12.58
CA THR A 25 -12.79 4.35 -13.33
C THR A 25 -13.55 5.58 -13.81
N ASP A 26 -14.81 5.40 -14.23
CA ASP A 26 -15.69 6.50 -14.62
C ASP A 26 -16.01 7.42 -13.42
N ARG A 27 -16.28 6.86 -12.23
CA ARG A 27 -16.47 7.64 -10.99
C ARG A 27 -15.25 8.44 -10.58
N ILE A 28 -14.05 7.86 -10.68
CA ILE A 28 -12.80 8.60 -10.43
C ILE A 28 -12.68 9.74 -11.44
N ARG A 29 -13.00 9.51 -12.71
CA ARG A 29 -12.93 10.54 -13.76
C ARG A 29 -13.92 11.68 -13.49
N GLU A 30 -15.15 11.37 -13.11
CA GLU A 30 -16.21 12.33 -12.79
C GLU A 30 -15.86 13.20 -11.59
N ASN A 31 -15.23 12.61 -10.56
CA ASN A 31 -14.88 13.31 -9.31
C ASN A 31 -13.42 13.78 -9.26
N LYS A 32 -12.67 13.64 -10.36
CA LYS A 32 -11.22 13.82 -10.41
C LYS A 32 -10.75 15.16 -9.86
N ASN A 33 -11.42 16.25 -10.24
CA ASN A 33 -10.97 17.59 -9.85
C ASN A 33 -11.08 17.82 -8.34
N ARG A 34 -12.18 17.37 -7.72
CA ARG A 34 -12.38 17.46 -6.27
C ARG A 34 -11.34 16.63 -5.54
N ILE A 35 -11.15 15.38 -5.98
CA ILE A 35 -10.14 14.49 -5.40
C ILE A 35 -8.74 15.12 -5.46
N ILE A 36 -8.37 15.70 -6.61
CA ILE A 36 -7.06 16.32 -6.80
C ILE A 36 -6.87 17.57 -5.91
N GLN A 37 -7.91 18.34 -5.67
CA GLN A 37 -7.83 19.62 -4.98
C GLN A 37 -8.01 19.52 -3.46
N ASP A 38 -8.89 18.63 -3.01
CA ASP A 38 -9.43 18.69 -1.65
C ASP A 38 -8.75 17.69 -0.69
N ILE A 39 -8.12 16.63 -1.21
CA ILE A 39 -7.57 15.54 -0.38
C ILE A 39 -6.14 15.82 0.06
N GLN A 40 -5.91 15.63 1.37
CA GLN A 40 -4.58 15.52 1.97
C GLN A 40 -4.06 14.10 1.80
N ILE A 41 -3.13 13.94 0.87
CA ILE A 41 -2.71 12.62 0.41
C ILE A 41 -2.00 11.77 1.47
N CYS A 42 -1.26 12.40 2.39
CA CYS A 42 -0.35 11.69 3.29
C CYS A 42 -1.09 10.68 4.18
N GLN A 43 -2.26 11.05 4.69
CA GLN A 43 -3.11 10.18 5.52
C GLN A 43 -3.69 9.02 4.71
N ILE A 44 -4.11 9.29 3.47
CA ILE A 44 -4.62 8.27 2.56
C ILE A 44 -3.51 7.27 2.19
N LEU A 45 -2.29 7.74 1.95
CA LEU A 45 -1.14 6.87 1.69
C LEU A 45 -0.82 6.00 2.90
N ASP A 46 -0.84 6.55 4.12
CA ASP A 46 -0.61 5.74 5.33
C ASP A 46 -1.62 4.59 5.44
N HIS A 47 -2.91 4.86 5.18
CA HIS A 47 -3.98 3.86 5.19
C HIS A 47 -3.79 2.79 4.12
N MET A 48 -3.47 3.23 2.90
CA MET A 48 -3.25 2.34 1.77
C MET A 48 -1.98 1.48 1.95
N MET A 49 -0.93 2.02 2.59
CA MET A 49 0.26 1.26 2.98
C MET A 49 -0.08 0.17 3.99
N THR A 50 -0.91 0.49 4.99
CA THR A 50 -1.35 -0.48 6.01
C THR A 50 -2.15 -1.64 5.42
N HIS A 51 -2.92 -1.40 4.37
CA HIS A 51 -3.70 -2.42 3.67
C HIS A 51 -2.96 -3.08 2.51
N LEU A 52 -1.65 -2.83 2.35
CA LEU A 52 -0.78 -3.46 1.35
C LEU A 52 -1.16 -3.19 -0.11
N VAL A 53 -1.99 -2.18 -0.37
CA VAL A 53 -2.43 -1.83 -1.74
C VAL A 53 -1.50 -0.83 -2.42
N ILE A 54 -0.58 -0.22 -1.67
CA ILE A 54 0.58 0.53 -2.17
C ILE A 54 1.90 0.05 -1.54
N SER A 55 3.00 0.14 -2.28
CA SER A 55 4.36 -0.17 -1.82
C SER A 55 5.05 1.09 -1.26
N ALA A 56 6.17 0.91 -0.56
CA ALA A 56 6.99 2.03 -0.12
C ALA A 56 7.57 2.82 -1.30
N ASP A 57 7.85 2.15 -2.42
CA ASP A 57 8.39 2.80 -3.61
C ASP A 57 7.30 3.61 -4.33
N ASP A 58 6.05 3.11 -4.42
CA ASP A 58 4.91 3.90 -4.89
C ASP A 58 4.74 5.20 -4.09
N ARG A 59 4.83 5.08 -2.75
CA ARG A 59 4.71 6.22 -1.86
C ARG A 59 5.80 7.25 -2.15
N LEU A 60 7.06 6.83 -2.23
CA LEU A 60 8.19 7.70 -2.54
C LEU A 60 8.01 8.37 -3.91
N ASP A 61 7.61 7.61 -4.92
CA ASP A 61 7.34 8.13 -6.27
C ASP A 61 6.22 9.18 -6.27
N ILE A 62 5.16 8.97 -5.49
CA ILE A 62 4.08 9.95 -5.30
C ILE A 62 4.60 11.19 -4.56
N GLU A 63 5.29 11.01 -3.44
CA GLU A 63 5.74 12.14 -2.60
C GLU A 63 6.83 12.99 -3.27
N ASN A 64 7.55 12.44 -4.25
CA ASN A 64 8.52 13.16 -5.08
C ASN A 64 7.89 14.22 -5.99
N TYR A 65 6.57 14.20 -6.22
CA TYR A 65 5.91 15.26 -6.97
C TYR A 65 5.81 16.55 -6.12
N PRO A 66 6.23 17.72 -6.66
CA PRO A 66 6.35 18.95 -5.86
C PRO A 66 5.01 19.59 -5.50
N ARG A 67 3.93 19.28 -6.23
CA ARG A 67 2.60 19.86 -6.00
C ARG A 67 1.65 18.78 -5.52
N HIS A 68 0.89 19.08 -4.47
CA HIS A 68 -0.13 18.15 -3.95
C HIS A 68 -1.13 17.66 -5.02
N ALA A 69 -1.50 18.52 -5.97
CA ALA A 69 -2.36 18.11 -7.08
C ALA A 69 -1.73 17.02 -7.97
N ASP A 70 -0.43 17.09 -8.21
CA ASP A 70 0.31 16.10 -8.99
C ASP A 70 0.50 14.80 -8.18
N GLN A 71 0.72 14.90 -6.86
CA GLN A 71 0.72 13.75 -5.95
C GLN A 71 -0.63 13.02 -5.99
N ASN A 72 -1.74 13.75 -5.82
CA ASN A 72 -3.10 13.18 -5.82
C ASN A 72 -3.41 12.52 -7.17
N LYS A 73 -2.98 13.13 -8.28
CA LYS A 73 -3.10 12.53 -9.61
C LYS A 73 -2.31 11.23 -9.72
N ALA A 74 -1.07 11.19 -9.25
CA ALA A 74 -0.25 9.98 -9.25
C ALA A 74 -0.88 8.86 -8.41
N LEU A 75 -1.45 9.18 -7.25
CA LEU A 75 -2.20 8.23 -6.44
C LEU A 75 -3.40 7.65 -7.21
N LEU A 76 -4.21 8.50 -7.87
CA LEU A 76 -5.34 8.02 -8.66
C LEU A 76 -4.91 7.09 -9.80
N ASP A 77 -3.79 7.40 -10.46
CA ASP A 77 -3.24 6.55 -11.51
C ASP A 77 -2.87 5.17 -10.95
N ILE A 78 -2.32 5.09 -9.73
CA ILE A 78 -2.05 3.82 -9.03
C ILE A 78 -3.35 3.09 -8.69
N VAL A 79 -4.34 3.78 -8.12
CA VAL A 79 -5.65 3.20 -7.76
C VAL A 79 -6.31 2.59 -9.00
N ILE A 80 -6.34 3.31 -10.13
CA ILE A 80 -6.89 2.82 -11.40
C ILE A 80 -6.09 1.62 -11.91
N LYS A 81 -4.76 1.70 -11.88
CA LYS A 81 -3.88 0.60 -12.35
C LYS A 81 -4.09 -0.69 -11.54
N ARG A 82 -4.30 -0.56 -10.23
CA ARG A 82 -4.45 -1.71 -9.29
C ARG A 82 -5.88 -2.19 -9.09
N ARG A 83 -6.86 -1.45 -9.63
CA ARG A 83 -8.28 -1.83 -9.71
C ARG A 83 -8.94 -1.96 -8.33
N GLU A 84 -9.94 -2.84 -8.26
CA GLU A 84 -10.92 -2.94 -7.18
C GLU A 84 -10.31 -3.01 -5.75
N PRO A 85 -9.25 -3.79 -5.47
CA PRO A 85 -8.69 -3.83 -4.11
C PRO A 85 -8.09 -2.49 -3.67
N ALA A 86 -7.40 -1.78 -4.57
CA ALA A 86 -6.86 -0.46 -4.26
C ALA A 86 -7.96 0.60 -4.19
N TYR A 87 -8.99 0.46 -5.02
CA TYR A 87 -10.14 1.36 -5.03
C TYR A 87 -10.96 1.29 -3.73
N SER A 88 -11.30 0.08 -3.28
CA SER A 88 -12.08 -0.11 -2.06
C SER A 88 -11.35 0.44 -0.83
N VAL A 89 -10.05 0.14 -0.71
CA VAL A 89 -9.21 0.69 0.36
C VAL A 89 -9.04 2.21 0.24
N PHE A 90 -8.91 2.75 -0.97
CA PHE A 90 -8.85 4.21 -1.17
C PHE A 90 -10.14 4.89 -0.68
N VAL A 91 -11.30 4.37 -1.06
CA VAL A 91 -12.61 4.90 -0.61
C VAL A 91 -12.79 4.76 0.89
N ASP A 92 -12.37 3.63 1.48
CA ASP A 92 -12.38 3.44 2.93
C ASP A 92 -11.45 4.44 3.65
N GLY A 93 -10.25 4.68 3.09
CA GLY A 93 -9.34 5.72 3.56
C GLY A 93 -10.00 7.10 3.54
N LEU A 94 -10.68 7.46 2.45
CA LEU A 94 -11.39 8.74 2.38
C LEU A 94 -12.39 8.91 3.52
N ARG A 95 -13.14 7.87 3.89
CA ARG A 95 -14.06 7.92 5.04
C ARG A 95 -13.32 8.11 6.35
N ASN A 96 -12.26 7.34 6.58
CA ASN A 96 -11.55 7.34 7.85
C ASN A 96 -10.85 8.68 8.15
N TYR A 97 -10.61 9.51 7.13
CA TYR A 97 -9.97 10.82 7.27
C TYR A 97 -10.88 12.01 6.94
N GLY A 98 -12.21 11.84 6.99
CA GLY A 98 -13.16 12.95 6.96
C GLY A 98 -13.51 13.46 5.54
N TYR A 99 -13.30 12.63 4.52
CA TYR A 99 -13.69 12.91 3.13
C TYR A 99 -14.96 12.14 2.75
N GLU A 100 -15.94 12.06 3.66
CA GLU A 100 -17.14 11.23 3.49
C GLU A 100 -17.94 11.61 2.25
N GLU A 101 -18.06 12.90 1.93
CA GLU A 101 -18.78 13.35 0.73
C GLU A 101 -18.14 12.78 -0.55
N ILE A 102 -16.82 12.90 -0.67
CA ILE A 102 -16.08 12.35 -1.82
C ILE A 102 -16.18 10.83 -1.83
N ALA A 103 -16.06 10.18 -0.66
CA ALA A 103 -16.19 8.74 -0.54
C ALA A 103 -17.58 8.25 -0.98
N ASN A 104 -18.65 8.96 -0.63
CA ASN A 104 -20.03 8.64 -0.98
C ASN A 104 -20.28 8.80 -2.48
N ASP A 105 -19.74 9.84 -3.11
CA ASP A 105 -19.84 10.03 -4.56
C ASP A 105 -19.10 8.92 -5.34
N LEU A 106 -18.01 8.42 -4.76
CA LEU A 106 -17.28 7.27 -5.27
C LEU A 106 -17.96 5.93 -4.94
N GLU A 107 -18.90 5.89 -4.00
CA GLU A 107 -19.47 4.64 -3.53
C GLU A 107 -20.49 4.06 -4.51
N CYS A 108 -20.32 2.79 -4.85
CA CYS A 108 -21.26 2.12 -5.74
C CYS A 108 -22.57 1.86 -4.99
N VAL A 109 -23.68 2.47 -5.43
CA VAL A 109 -25.03 2.02 -5.05
C VAL A 109 -25.22 0.64 -5.68
N THR A 110 -24.73 -0.39 -5.01
CA THR A 110 -25.15 -1.76 -5.29
C THR A 110 -26.54 -1.89 -4.68
N HIS A 111 -27.58 -1.64 -5.48
CA HIS A 111 -28.92 -2.08 -5.12
C HIS A 111 -28.88 -3.59 -4.84
N ASP A 112 -29.17 -3.94 -3.60
CA ASP A 112 -29.48 -5.26 -3.05
C ASP A 112 -29.24 -6.46 -3.98
N ILE A 113 -28.03 -7.02 -3.90
CA ILE A 113 -27.84 -8.44 -4.12
C ILE A 113 -27.10 -8.97 -2.89
N SER A 114 -27.87 -9.69 -2.06
CA SER A 114 -27.52 -10.55 -0.92
C SER A 114 -26.02 -10.82 -0.66
N PRO A 115 -25.57 -10.78 0.60
CA PRO A 115 -24.18 -11.03 0.95
C PRO A 115 -23.81 -12.51 0.78
N SER A 116 -22.84 -12.74 -0.13
CA SER A 116 -21.81 -13.79 -0.10
C SER A 116 -22.22 -15.25 -0.40
N PRO A 117 -21.25 -16.16 -0.67
CA PRO A 117 -19.80 -15.95 -0.80
C PRO A 117 -19.21 -16.59 -2.06
N THR A 118 -18.10 -16.04 -2.56
CA THR A 118 -16.88 -16.76 -2.98
C THR A 118 -15.94 -15.68 -3.51
N LEU A 119 -15.17 -15.06 -2.60
CA LEU A 119 -13.78 -14.76 -2.95
C LEU A 119 -13.27 -16.05 -3.56
N VAL A 120 -12.87 -16.02 -4.83
CA VAL A 120 -12.15 -17.13 -5.43
C VAL A 120 -10.98 -17.36 -4.48
N SER A 121 -11.13 -18.37 -3.63
CA SER A 121 -10.05 -18.94 -2.87
C SER A 121 -9.00 -19.20 -3.92
N ALA A 122 -7.90 -18.47 -3.84
CA ALA A 122 -6.71 -18.79 -4.61
C ALA A 122 -6.37 -20.23 -4.21
N GLU A 123 -6.89 -21.16 -5.00
CA GLU A 123 -6.68 -22.58 -4.85
C GLU A 123 -5.18 -22.78 -5.06
N ASN A 124 -4.47 -23.01 -3.96
CA ASN A 124 -3.24 -23.77 -3.92
C ASN A 124 -2.10 -23.31 -4.85
N GLU A 125 -1.96 -22.00 -5.09
CA GLU A 125 -0.64 -21.47 -5.47
C GLU A 125 0.22 -21.46 -4.21
N GLY A 126 1.14 -22.41 -4.13
CA GLY A 126 2.02 -22.61 -2.99
C GLY A 126 2.65 -21.28 -2.53
N LEU A 127 2.75 -21.11 -1.22
CA LEU A 127 3.42 -19.97 -0.58
C LEU A 127 4.87 -19.74 -1.08
N SER A 128 5.43 -20.70 -1.83
CA SER A 128 6.79 -20.72 -2.37
C SER A 128 7.05 -19.78 -3.55
N ASP A 129 6.02 -19.34 -4.29
CA ASP A 129 6.23 -18.61 -5.55
C ASP A 129 6.29 -17.09 -5.36
N TRP A 130 5.76 -16.58 -4.26
CA TRP A 130 5.79 -15.16 -3.94
C TRP A 130 7.11 -14.79 -3.26
N ASN A 131 8.04 -14.16 -4.00
CA ASN A 131 9.32 -13.67 -3.47
C ASN A 131 9.18 -12.40 -2.60
N VAL A 132 8.12 -12.30 -1.81
CA VAL A 132 7.89 -11.19 -0.88
C VAL A 132 8.40 -11.62 0.49
N PRO A 133 9.39 -10.93 1.08
CA PRO A 133 9.84 -11.29 2.42
C PRO A 133 8.77 -11.02 3.49
N LEU A 134 8.52 -12.02 4.34
CA LEU A 134 7.49 -11.98 5.40
C LEU A 134 7.58 -10.72 6.29
N TYR A 135 8.80 -10.27 6.60
CA TYR A 135 9.01 -9.10 7.45
C TYR A 135 8.48 -7.80 6.84
N LYS A 136 8.47 -7.67 5.50
CA LYS A 136 7.95 -6.47 4.82
C LYS A 136 6.44 -6.37 5.01
N VAL A 137 5.74 -7.49 4.87
CA VAL A 137 4.29 -7.57 5.08
C VAL A 137 3.94 -7.20 6.52
N ARG A 138 4.67 -7.77 7.50
CA ARG A 138 4.46 -7.45 8.92
C ARG A 138 4.68 -5.97 9.23
N LEU A 139 5.76 -5.38 8.69
CA LEU A 139 6.04 -3.95 8.85
C LEU A 139 4.93 -3.08 8.24
N GLN A 140 4.51 -3.36 6.99
CA GLN A 140 3.47 -2.55 6.35
C GLN A 140 2.11 -2.71 7.04
N LYS A 141 1.68 -3.91 7.43
CA LYS A 141 0.41 -4.09 8.16
C LYS A 141 0.34 -3.32 9.47
N ASN A 142 1.49 -3.03 10.08
CA ASN A 142 1.57 -2.21 11.30
C ASN A 142 2.04 -0.78 11.03
N TYR A 143 2.10 -0.34 9.77
CA TYR A 143 2.69 0.94 9.37
C TYR A 143 2.11 2.12 10.15
N LEU A 144 0.78 2.29 10.13
CA LEU A 144 0.09 3.34 10.86
C LEU A 144 0.44 3.35 12.35
N LYS A 145 0.42 2.18 12.99
CA LYS A 145 0.71 2.07 14.42
C LYS A 145 2.16 2.45 14.74
N VAL A 146 3.10 2.04 13.90
CA VAL A 146 4.51 2.41 14.09
C VAL A 146 4.68 3.92 13.95
N ILE A 147 4.11 4.54 12.91
CA ILE A 147 4.33 5.97 12.68
C ILE A 147 3.68 6.86 13.75
N THR A 148 2.61 6.40 14.39
CA THR A 148 1.92 7.14 15.45
C THR A 148 2.56 6.96 16.83
N ASP A 149 3.05 5.76 17.14
CA ASP A 149 3.30 5.39 18.54
C ASP A 149 4.78 5.54 18.98
N ILE A 150 5.74 5.54 18.05
CA ILE A 150 7.17 5.52 18.40
C ILE A 150 7.80 6.91 18.46
N GLN A 151 8.79 7.06 19.35
CA GLN A 151 9.79 8.13 19.29
C GLN A 151 11.04 7.58 18.56
N HIS A 152 11.41 8.20 17.44
CA HIS A 152 12.43 7.64 16.55
C HIS A 152 13.86 7.76 17.10
N GLU A 153 14.17 8.71 17.99
CA GLU A 153 15.55 9.09 18.33
C GLU A 153 16.36 7.90 18.88
N SER A 154 15.84 7.22 19.91
CA SER A 154 16.52 6.10 20.55
C SER A 154 16.60 4.86 19.64
N ILE A 155 15.60 4.70 18.77
CA ILE A 155 15.52 3.62 17.79
C ILE A 155 16.56 3.84 16.69
N VAL A 156 16.63 5.06 16.14
CA VAL A 156 17.60 5.43 15.09
C VAL A 156 19.02 5.31 15.60
N ASP A 157 19.31 5.76 16.82
CA ASP A 157 20.64 5.61 17.42
C ASP A 157 21.06 4.14 17.53
N HIS A 158 20.14 3.25 17.94
CA HIS A 158 20.40 1.81 17.92
C HIS A 158 20.65 1.30 16.49
N LEU A 159 19.83 1.70 15.53
CA LEU A 159 19.98 1.25 14.13
C LEU A 159 21.29 1.71 13.49
N ILE A 160 21.79 2.92 13.81
CA ILE A 160 23.10 3.41 13.40
C ILE A 160 24.21 2.57 14.03
N SER A 161 24.13 2.30 15.34
CA SER A 161 25.12 1.47 16.05
C SER A 161 25.22 0.04 15.51
N ARG A 162 24.19 -0.41 14.78
CA ARG A 162 24.10 -1.73 14.14
C ARG A 162 24.30 -1.69 12.63
N GLU A 163 24.65 -0.53 12.09
CA GLU A 163 24.90 -0.27 10.66
C GLU A 163 23.68 -0.63 9.77
N VAL A 164 22.47 -0.50 10.30
CA VAL A 164 21.24 -0.70 9.54
C VAL A 164 20.88 0.55 8.73
N VAL A 165 21.07 1.71 9.36
CA VAL A 165 20.94 3.04 8.74
C VAL A 165 22.23 3.82 8.96
N SER A 166 22.57 4.74 8.06
CA SER A 166 23.76 5.58 8.19
C SER A 166 23.48 6.87 8.99
N VAL A 167 24.54 7.64 9.24
CA VAL A 167 24.40 9.01 9.79
C VAL A 167 23.67 9.91 8.79
N ASP A 168 23.95 9.80 7.50
CA ASP A 168 23.22 10.55 6.46
C ASP A 168 21.72 10.18 6.42
N ASP A 169 21.39 8.91 6.68
CA ASP A 169 20.00 8.47 6.81
C ASP A 169 19.33 9.14 8.03
N ARG A 170 20.06 9.37 9.12
CA ARG A 170 19.57 10.13 10.28
C ARG A 170 19.21 11.56 9.89
N GLU A 171 20.06 12.25 9.14
CA GLU A 171 19.77 13.62 8.71
C GLU A 171 18.50 13.69 7.86
N LYS A 172 18.29 12.70 6.98
CA LYS A 172 17.04 12.59 6.21
C LYS A 172 15.84 12.35 7.12
N ILE A 173 15.93 11.47 8.11
CA ILE A 173 14.86 11.24 9.08
C ILE A 173 14.56 12.54 9.84
N GLU A 174 15.59 13.23 10.34
CA GLU A 174 15.45 14.48 11.09
C GLU A 174 14.93 15.65 10.26
N SER A 175 14.96 15.55 8.92
CA SER A 175 14.35 16.56 8.04
C SER A 175 12.81 16.59 8.11
N GLY A 176 12.18 15.53 8.63
CA GLY A 176 10.74 15.52 8.90
C GLY A 176 10.34 16.54 9.95
N LYS A 177 9.24 17.26 9.74
CA LYS A 177 8.80 18.37 10.61
C LYS A 177 8.12 17.87 11.89
N THR A 178 7.44 16.74 11.79
CA THR A 178 6.68 16.12 12.90
C THR A 178 7.24 14.74 13.20
N THR A 179 7.06 14.24 14.44
CA THR A 179 7.48 12.88 14.81
C THR A 179 6.89 11.83 13.86
N GLN A 180 5.64 12.01 13.43
CA GLN A 180 5.02 11.12 12.45
C GLN A 180 5.73 11.14 11.09
N GLU A 181 6.10 12.32 10.58
CA GLU A 181 6.88 12.42 9.33
C GLU A 181 8.25 11.77 9.47
N LYS A 182 8.94 11.98 10.59
CA LYS A 182 10.23 11.33 10.85
C LYS A 182 10.08 9.81 10.90
N ASN A 183 9.03 9.31 11.55
CA ASN A 183 8.73 7.88 11.60
C ASN A 183 8.35 7.29 10.24
N ARG A 184 7.63 8.03 9.38
CA ARG A 184 7.34 7.62 8.00
C ARG A 184 8.64 7.41 7.22
N ILE A 185 9.53 8.40 7.26
CA ILE A 185 10.85 8.32 6.58
C ILE A 185 11.64 7.10 7.08
N LEU A 186 11.67 6.86 8.40
CA LEU A 186 12.28 5.68 8.99
C LEU A 186 11.64 4.37 8.47
N MET A 187 10.31 4.30 8.41
CA MET A 187 9.59 3.12 7.93
C MET A 187 9.85 2.84 6.45
N ASP A 188 9.85 3.87 5.60
CA ASP A 188 10.16 3.73 4.18
C ASP A 188 11.61 3.27 3.95
N MET A 189 12.54 3.68 4.81
CA MET A 189 13.90 3.12 4.80
C MET A 189 13.90 1.65 5.22
N LEU A 190 13.25 1.30 6.33
CA LEU A 190 13.22 -0.07 6.86
C LEU A 190 12.59 -1.07 5.89
N LEU A 191 11.53 -0.67 5.16
CA LEU A 191 10.88 -1.49 4.14
C LEU A 191 11.79 -1.81 2.93
N ARG A 192 12.85 -1.04 2.74
CA ARG A 192 13.90 -1.27 1.73
C ARG A 192 15.13 -2.00 2.28
N LYS A 193 15.26 -2.12 3.61
CA LYS A 193 16.32 -2.94 4.24
C LYS A 193 15.97 -4.43 4.17
N ASN A 194 16.98 -5.25 4.47
CA ASN A 194 16.83 -6.71 4.54
C ASN A 194 16.26 -7.16 5.90
N GLU A 195 16.09 -8.47 6.06
CA GLU A 195 15.55 -9.07 7.29
C GLU A 195 16.41 -8.76 8.53
N ARG A 196 17.72 -8.57 8.39
CA ARG A 196 18.59 -8.14 9.49
C ARG A 196 18.15 -6.77 10.00
N GLY A 197 17.86 -5.82 9.11
CA GLY A 197 17.36 -4.50 9.48
C GLY A 197 16.07 -4.56 10.29
N PHE A 198 15.13 -5.41 9.86
CA PHE A 198 13.89 -5.66 10.59
C PHE A 198 14.14 -6.24 12.00
N LYS A 199 15.00 -7.25 12.12
CA LYS A 199 15.32 -7.86 13.43
C LYS A 199 15.96 -6.85 14.39
N GLU A 200 16.86 -5.99 13.89
CA GLU A 200 17.47 -4.94 14.70
C GLU A 200 16.47 -3.84 15.08
N PHE A 201 15.50 -3.52 14.21
CA PHE A 201 14.40 -2.63 14.54
C PHE A 201 13.53 -3.19 15.69
N LEU A 202 13.14 -4.47 15.62
CA LEU A 202 12.40 -5.10 16.73
C LEU A 202 13.20 -5.13 18.03
N LYS A 203 14.52 -5.38 17.96
CA LYS A 203 15.39 -5.28 19.13
C LYS A 203 15.45 -3.86 19.69
N ALA A 204 15.47 -2.84 18.83
CA ALA A 204 15.46 -1.45 19.24
C ALA A 204 14.17 -1.12 20.00
N LEU A 205 13.01 -1.52 19.46
CA LEU A 205 11.72 -1.35 20.15
C LEU A 205 11.72 -2.04 21.52
N ARG A 206 12.24 -3.26 21.62
CA ARG A 206 12.30 -4.02 22.89
C ARG A 206 13.25 -3.46 23.94
N LYS A 207 14.16 -2.55 23.57
CA LYS A 207 15.01 -1.89 24.56
C LYS A 207 14.23 -0.95 25.47
N ASP A 208 13.14 -0.38 24.95
CA ASP A 208 12.22 0.42 25.73
C ASP A 208 10.99 -0.42 26.08
N SER A 209 10.70 -0.56 27.37
CA SER A 209 9.53 -1.31 27.83
C SER A 209 8.22 -0.76 27.27
N ILE A 210 8.15 0.53 26.92
CA ILE A 210 6.94 1.16 26.37
C ILE A 210 6.60 0.58 24.99
N TYR A 211 7.60 0.12 24.22
CA TYR A 211 7.42 -0.41 22.86
C TYR A 211 7.56 -1.93 22.76
N ALA A 212 7.75 -2.63 23.88
CA ALA A 212 7.88 -4.08 23.89
C ALA A 212 6.64 -4.78 23.30
N ASP A 213 5.45 -4.33 23.68
CA ASP A 213 4.17 -4.87 23.19
C ASP A 213 3.99 -4.60 21.68
N LEU A 214 4.40 -3.42 21.20
CA LEU A 214 4.39 -3.09 19.78
C LEU A 214 5.32 -4.02 18.99
N ALA A 215 6.53 -4.27 19.49
CA ALA A 215 7.48 -5.18 18.86
C ALA A 215 6.93 -6.62 18.78
N GLU A 216 6.30 -7.08 19.85
CA GLU A 216 5.64 -8.39 19.90
C GLU A 216 4.46 -8.47 18.92
N GLN A 217 3.63 -7.43 18.86
CA GLN A 217 2.53 -7.34 17.90
C GLN A 217 3.03 -7.43 16.46
N ILE A 218 4.06 -6.65 16.10
CA ILE A 218 4.62 -6.67 14.74
C ILE A 218 5.17 -8.06 14.40
N GLU A 219 5.92 -8.69 15.31
CA GLU A 219 6.50 -10.01 15.08
C GLU A 219 5.44 -11.11 14.96
N LYS A 220 4.37 -11.03 15.74
CA LYS A 220 3.26 -12.00 15.75
C LYS A 220 2.17 -11.68 14.73
N THR A 221 2.28 -10.59 13.98
CA THR A 221 1.28 -10.21 12.98
C THR A 221 1.09 -11.35 11.98
N GLU A 222 -0.15 -11.80 11.87
CA GLU A 222 -0.56 -12.83 10.94
C GLU A 222 -0.41 -12.32 9.50
N VAL A 223 0.24 -13.13 8.68
CA VAL A 223 0.43 -12.87 7.25
C VAL A 223 -0.24 -13.99 6.48
N THR A 224 -1.25 -13.62 5.71
CA THR A 224 -2.02 -14.55 4.88
C THR A 224 -1.41 -14.67 3.48
N SER A 225 -1.80 -15.70 2.73
CA SER A 225 -1.44 -15.81 1.31
C SER A 225 -1.95 -14.63 0.49
N THR A 226 -3.14 -14.11 0.82
CA THR A 226 -3.71 -12.91 0.22
C THR A 226 -2.83 -11.68 0.43
N ASP A 227 -2.31 -11.47 1.65
CA ASP A 227 -1.42 -10.35 1.95
C ASP A 227 -0.15 -10.39 1.08
N MET A 228 0.46 -11.58 0.97
CA MET A 228 1.66 -11.79 0.17
C MET A 228 1.38 -11.56 -1.32
N ALA A 229 0.26 -12.06 -1.83
CA ALA A 229 -0.15 -11.89 -3.22
C ALA A 229 -0.46 -10.41 -3.54
N THR A 230 -1.15 -9.70 -2.64
CA THR A 230 -1.44 -8.26 -2.81
C THR A 230 -0.15 -7.46 -2.86
N LEU A 231 0.77 -7.66 -1.91
CA LEU A 231 2.03 -6.92 -1.90
C LEU A 231 2.94 -7.32 -3.06
N HIS A 232 2.97 -8.59 -3.46
CA HIS A 232 3.71 -9.01 -4.65
C HIS A 232 3.20 -8.32 -5.91
N LYS A 233 1.87 -8.27 -6.10
CA LYS A 233 1.28 -7.56 -7.23
C LYS A 233 1.68 -6.09 -7.24
N CYS A 234 1.69 -5.43 -6.09
CA CYS A 234 2.17 -4.06 -5.94
C CYS A 234 3.61 -3.91 -6.48
N ASN A 235 4.54 -4.74 -6.01
CA ASN A 235 5.94 -4.69 -6.42
C ASN A 235 6.18 -5.17 -7.88
N PHE A 236 5.33 -6.04 -8.42
CA PHE A 236 5.49 -6.57 -9.78
C PHE A 236 5.16 -5.52 -10.85
N PHE A 237 4.17 -4.66 -10.59
CA PHE A 237 3.81 -3.54 -11.47
C PHE A 237 4.93 -2.49 -11.64
N GLU A 238 5.98 -2.55 -10.82
CA GLU A 238 7.18 -1.71 -10.89
C GLU A 238 8.17 -2.20 -11.97
N LYS A 239 8.33 -3.53 -12.12
CA LYS A 239 9.33 -4.11 -13.06
C LYS A 239 8.97 -3.93 -14.54
N GLU A 240 7.68 -3.90 -14.87
CA GLU A 240 7.25 -3.65 -16.26
C GLU A 240 7.51 -2.20 -16.72
N ASN A 241 7.51 -1.24 -15.79
CA ASN A 241 7.77 0.18 -16.09
C ASN A 241 9.25 0.46 -16.40
N PHE A 242 10.19 -0.16 -15.68
CA PHE A 242 11.63 -0.02 -15.98
C PHE A 242 12.02 -0.59 -17.36
N THR A 243 11.31 -1.64 -17.80
CA THR A 243 11.58 -2.27 -19.10
C THR A 243 11.05 -1.44 -20.28
N GLN A 244 10.06 -0.57 -20.05
CA GLN A 244 9.56 0.35 -21.08
C GLN A 244 10.41 1.63 -21.18
N GLN A 245 10.82 2.23 -20.05
CA GLN A 245 11.67 3.44 -20.09
C GLN A 245 13.08 3.20 -20.67
N SER A 246 13.67 2.02 -20.48
CA SER A 246 14.99 1.71 -21.09
C SER A 246 14.93 1.54 -22.61
N LYS A 247 13.78 1.13 -23.17
CA LYS A 247 13.57 1.03 -24.62
C LYS A 247 13.43 2.40 -25.30
N TYR A 248 12.87 3.39 -24.63
CA TYR A 248 12.75 4.74 -25.19
C TYR A 248 14.04 5.57 -25.12
N SER A 249 14.99 5.21 -24.24
CA SER A 249 16.29 5.90 -24.12
C SER A 249 17.37 5.36 -25.07
N LEU A 250 17.08 4.29 -25.83
CA LEU A 250 17.96 3.70 -26.85
C LEU A 250 17.59 4.14 -28.29
N HIS A 251 16.61 5.04 -28.43
CA HIS A 251 16.13 5.56 -29.71
C HIS A 251 16.15 7.10 -29.80
N GLN A 252 16.92 7.77 -28.93
CA GLN A 252 17.34 9.17 -29.08
C GLN A 252 18.86 9.22 -29.20
#